data_AF-A0A1F1K6S6-F1
#
_entry.id   AF-A0A1F1K6S6-F1
#
_cell.length_a   1.000
_cell.length_b   1.000
_cell.length_c   1.000
_cell.angle_alpha   90.00
_cell.angle_beta   90.00
_cell.angle_gamma   90.00
#
_symmetry.space_group_name_H-M   'P 1'
#
loop_
_entity.id
_entity.type
_entity.pdbx_description
1 polymer ?
#
loop_
_entity_poly.entity_id
_entity_poly.type
_entity_poly.pdbx_seq_one_letter_code
_entity_poly.pdbx_strand_id
1 'polypeptide(L)' 'MAYTNRDHTRSYSNTKKQALAAHEIGHTVGLDHETGCVIMVDNTAKRSACGLVKLTTDDRRGINALY' A
#
# COMPACT_ATOMS: atom_id res chain seq x y z
N MET A 1 -4.72 -3.69 11.20
CA MET A 1 -3.47 -3.75 11.97
C MET A 1 -2.32 -3.77 10.97
N ALA A 2 -1.35 -2.87 11.12
CA ALA A 2 -0.26 -2.74 10.15
C ALA A 2 0.77 -3.88 10.29
N TYR A 3 1.01 -4.62 9.22
CA TYR A 3 1.87 -5.81 9.23
C TYR A 3 3.30 -5.51 8.77
N THR A 4 3.88 -4.41 9.22
CA THR A 4 5.31 -4.11 9.03
C THR A 4 6.18 -4.94 9.98
N ASN A 5 5.92 -6.25 10.08
CA ASN A 5 6.78 -7.16 10.82
C ASN A 5 8.03 -7.46 9.97
N ARG A 6 9.22 -7.25 10.57
CA ARG A 6 10.51 -7.59 9.98
C ARG A 6 10.56 -9.03 9.48
N ASP A 7 10.00 -9.98 10.23
CA ASP A 7 10.08 -11.40 9.88
C ASP A 7 9.24 -11.73 8.63
N HIS A 8 8.06 -11.11 8.50
CA HIS A 8 7.19 -11.27 7.32
C HIS A 8 7.67 -10.50 6.09
N THR A 9 8.46 -9.45 6.28
CA THR A 9 8.93 -8.57 5.20
C THR A 9 10.42 -8.76 4.88
N ARG A 10 11.13 -9.68 5.56
CA ARG A 10 12.58 -9.87 5.40
C ARG A 10 12.98 -10.17 3.96
N SER A 11 12.20 -11.00 3.27
CA SER A 11 12.43 -11.41 1.88
C SER A 11 11.96 -10.38 0.85
N TYR A 12 11.32 -9.28 1.27
CA TYR A 12 10.79 -8.29 0.35
C TYR A 12 11.93 -7.40 -0.17
N SER A 13 11.86 -7.06 -1.45
CA SER A 13 12.69 -5.99 -2.01
C SER A 13 12.42 -4.67 -1.27
N ASN A 14 13.38 -3.73 -1.34
CA ASN A 14 13.20 -2.40 -0.75
C ASN A 14 11.97 -1.68 -1.34
N THR A 15 11.72 -1.82 -2.64
CA THR A 15 10.54 -1.25 -3.31
C THR A 15 9.23 -1.84 -2.79
N LYS A 16 9.20 -3.15 -2.53
CA LYS A 16 8.02 -3.81 -1.96
C LYS A 16 7.77 -3.39 -0.51
N LYS A 17 8.85 -3.19 0.28
CA LYS A 17 8.74 -2.62 1.64
C LYS A 17 8.21 -1.20 1.62
N GLN A 18 8.67 -0.36 0.70
CA GLN A 18 8.16 1.02 0.54
C GLN A 18 6.69 1.03 0.16
N ALA A 19 6.26 0.17 -0.77
CA ALA A 19 4.85 0.06 -1.15
C ALA A 19 3.95 -0.42 0.00
N LEU A 20 4.42 -1.37 0.81
CA LEU A 20 3.73 -1.78 2.04
C LEU A 20 3.70 -0.63 3.07
N ALA A 21 4.81 0.06 3.30
CA ALA A 21 4.83 1.18 4.22
C ALA A 21 3.86 2.29 3.78
N ALA A 22 3.79 2.60 2.47
CA ALA A 22 2.83 3.55 1.93
C ALA A 22 1.37 3.11 2.17
N HIS A 23 1.06 1.82 2.01
CA HIS A 23 -0.25 1.25 2.32
C HIS A 23 -0.63 1.44 3.79
N GLU A 24 0.28 1.14 4.73
CA GLU A 24 0.02 1.27 6.16
C GLU A 24 -0.09 2.75 6.60
N ILE A 25 0.69 3.64 5.98
CA ILE A 25 0.54 5.09 6.16
C ILE A 25 -0.81 5.54 5.64
N GLY A 26 -1.30 4.99 4.52
CA GLY A 26 -2.64 5.23 3.99
C GLY A 26 -3.73 5.03 5.04
N HIS A 27 -3.68 3.92 5.77
CA HIS A 27 -4.61 3.70 6.90
C HIS A 27 -4.45 4.72 8.02
N THR A 28 -3.23 5.16 8.31
CA THR A 28 -2.97 6.17 9.35
C THR A 28 -3.59 7.51 9.01
N VAL A 29 -3.66 7.86 7.71
CA VAL A 29 -4.27 9.10 7.21
C VAL A 29 -5.75 8.94 6.82
N GLY A 30 -6.37 7.80 7.14
CA GLY A 30 -7.81 7.59 6.99
C GLY A 30 -8.26 6.95 5.66
N LEU A 31 -7.34 6.43 4.84
CA LEU A 31 -7.71 5.66 3.65
C LEU A 31 -8.09 4.22 4.03
N ASP A 32 -9.19 3.74 3.46
CA ASP A 32 -9.62 2.35 3.52
C ASP A 32 -9.03 1.52 2.37
N HIS A 33 -9.20 0.20 2.47
CA HIS A 33 -8.84 -0.69 1.38
C HIS A 33 -9.64 -0.41 0.11
N GLU A 34 -9.00 -0.64 -1.04
CA GLU A 34 -9.64 -0.56 -2.35
C GLU A 34 -9.24 -1.75 -3.24
N THR A 35 -10.12 -2.10 -4.17
CA THR A 35 -9.96 -3.18 -5.11
C THR A 35 -9.18 -2.74 -6.36
N GLY A 36 -8.46 -3.68 -6.97
CA GLY A 36 -7.72 -3.44 -8.21
C GLY A 36 -6.22 -3.25 -7.99
N CYS A 37 -5.56 -2.58 -8.92
CA CYS A 37 -4.13 -2.28 -8.84
C CYS A 37 -3.90 -0.90 -8.23
N VAL A 38 -4.09 -0.79 -6.91
CA VAL A 38 -3.96 0.43 -6.10
C VAL A 38 -3.11 0.16 -4.84
N ILE A 39 -2.46 1.18 -4.26
CA ILE A 39 -1.60 0.96 -3.08
C ILE A 39 -2.43 0.42 -1.91
N MET A 40 -3.66 0.91 -1.75
CA MET A 40 -4.60 0.47 -0.72
C MET A 40 -5.21 -0.93 -0.96
N VAL A 41 -4.66 -1.75 -1.86
CA VAL A 41 -5.12 -3.14 -2.01
C VAL A 41 -4.77 -4.00 -0.79
N ASP A 42 -5.75 -4.75 -0.31
CA ASP A 42 -5.69 -5.64 0.88
C ASP A 42 -4.76 -6.87 0.70
N ASN A 43 -4.27 -7.10 -0.52
CA ASN A 43 -3.47 -8.27 -0.87
C ASN A 43 -2.06 -7.89 -1.36
N THR A 44 -1.05 -8.23 -0.56
CA THR A 44 0.36 -7.93 -0.87
C THR A 44 0.88 -8.65 -2.13
N ALA A 45 0.39 -9.86 -2.43
CA ALA A 45 0.77 -10.57 -3.65
C ALA A 45 0.21 -9.83 -4.89
N LYS A 46 -1.05 -9.38 -4.82
CA LYS A 46 -1.67 -8.56 -5.87
C LYS A 46 -0.94 -7.24 -6.06
N ARG A 47 -0.56 -6.55 -4.97
CA ARG A 47 0.26 -5.33 -5.03
C ARG A 47 1.58 -5.55 -5.79
N SER A 48 2.22 -6.70 -5.53
CA SER A 48 3.47 -7.09 -6.21
C SER A 48 3.23 -7.41 -7.69
N ALA A 49 2.17 -8.16 -8.02
CA ALA A 49 1.80 -8.51 -9.39
C ALA A 49 1.43 -7.29 -10.23
N CYS A 50 0.77 -6.30 -9.63
CA CYS A 50 0.45 -5.01 -10.24
C CYS A 50 1.68 -4.07 -10.36
N GLY A 51 2.85 -4.46 -9.83
CA GLY A 51 4.07 -3.64 -9.90
C GLY A 51 3.97 -2.32 -9.14
N LEU A 52 3.15 -2.26 -8.08
CA LEU A 52 2.85 -1.00 -7.40
C LEU A 52 4.01 -0.59 -6.49
N VAL A 53 4.72 0.44 -6.91
CA VAL A 53 5.85 1.04 -6.19
C VAL A 53 5.69 2.55 -5.97
N LYS A 54 4.62 3.15 -6.50
CA LYS A 54 4.26 4.56 -6.40
C LYS A 54 2.76 4.69 -6.23
N LEU A 55 2.32 5.84 -5.69
CA LEU A 55 0.90 6.18 -5.58
C LEU A 55 0.22 6.16 -6.95
N THR A 56 -0.93 5.52 -7.00
CA THR A 56 -1.80 5.49 -8.17
C THR A 56 -2.68 6.74 -8.23
N THR A 57 -3.44 6.89 -9.31
CA THR A 57 -4.44 7.95 -9.42
C THR A 57 -5.53 7.81 -8.37
N ASP A 58 -5.88 6.56 -8.03
CA ASP A 58 -6.86 6.27 -7.00
C ASP A 58 -6.39 6.73 -5.62
N ASP A 59 -5.18 6.33 -5.22
CA ASP A 59 -4.61 6.70 -3.93
C ASP A 59 -4.50 8.24 -3.77
N ARG A 60 -4.14 8.96 -4.84
CA ARG A 60 -4.12 10.43 -4.85
C ARG A 60 -5.50 11.05 -4.72
N ARG A 61 -6.52 10.49 -5.38
CA ARG A 61 -7.90 10.97 -5.27
C ARG A 61 -8.44 10.74 -3.87
N GLY A 62 -8.15 9.59 -3.26
CA GLY A 62 -8.56 9.28 -1.90
C GLY A 62 -7.99 10.28 -0.90
N ILE A 63 -6.67 10.53 -0.92
CA ILE A 63 -6.07 11.44 0.07
C ILE A 63 -6.53 12.88 -0.10
N ASN A 64 -6.68 13.36 -1.35
CA ASN A 64 -7.19 14.70 -1.66
C ASN A 64 -8.69 14.87 -1.36
N ALA A 65 -9.43 13.79 -1.12
CA ALA A 65 -10.83 13.87 -0.69
C ALA A 65 -10.94 14.04 0.84
N LEU A 66 -9.89 13.68 1.58
CA LEU A 66 -9.81 13.81 3.04
C LEU A 66 -9.18 15.14 3.48
N TYR A 67 -8.29 15.72 2.67
CA TYR A 67 -7.50 16.93 2.95
C TYR A 67 -7.34 17.81 1.70
#